data_AF-A0A080Z593-F1
#
_entry.id   AF-A0A080Z593-F1
#
_cell.length_a   1.000
_cell.length_b   1.000
_cell.length_c   1.000
_cell.angle_alpha   90.00
_cell.angle_beta   90.00
_cell.angle_gamma   90.00
#
_symmetry.space_group_name_H-M   'P 1'
#
loop_
_entity.id
_entity.type
_entity.pdbx_description
1 polymer ?
#
loop_
_entity_poly.entity_id
_entity_poly.type
_entity_poly.pdbx_seq_one_letter_code
_entity_poly.pdbx_strand_id
1 'polypeptide(L)'
;MWETPTPSTSEMESRYTNASITDGMYSLNSLYCAFSKEKSPACKELNLANYEGEGIIYQRDQYWNKRAIVSTQASVLLLSGKLDPQTPHKYAEYLFDALDCQKKELITFDYAAHVATVSTPFGADINGTSLNCGMELLVSYVKNNGDLQRMDRSCIDEMPPFNLTVPIEYVQGFFSTDEVYDGVYNASFSQTEESA
;
A
#
# COMPACT_ATOMS: atom_id res chain seq x y z
N MET A 1 -8.64 -4.48 7.64
CA MET A 1 -9.44 -5.53 8.29
C MET A 1 -10.62 -5.84 7.40
N TRP A 2 -10.97 -7.12 7.26
CA TRP A 2 -12.09 -7.53 6.42
C TRP A 2 -13.44 -7.18 7.07
N GLU A 3 -14.43 -6.81 6.27
CA GLU A 3 -15.80 -6.53 6.74
C GLU A 3 -16.44 -7.83 7.24
N THR A 4 -16.88 -7.87 8.50
CA THR A 4 -17.48 -9.08 9.09
C THR A 4 -18.90 -8.79 9.62
N PRO A 5 -19.94 -9.51 9.15
CA PRO A 5 -19.89 -10.58 8.14
C PRO A 5 -19.51 -10.06 6.73
N THR A 6 -18.90 -10.92 5.91
CA THR A 6 -18.51 -10.52 4.54
C THR A 6 -19.75 -10.26 3.67
N PRO A 7 -19.75 -9.17 2.87
CA PRO A 7 -20.77 -8.94 1.84
C PRO A 7 -20.73 -10.02 0.75
N SER A 8 -21.78 -10.08 -0.09
CA SER A 8 -21.74 -10.94 -1.27
C SER A 8 -20.70 -10.44 -2.28
N THR A 9 -20.17 -11.34 -3.10
CA THR A 9 -19.23 -10.96 -4.18
C THR A 9 -19.85 -9.91 -5.11
N SER A 10 -21.14 -10.05 -5.44
CA SER A 10 -21.88 -9.11 -6.27
C SER A 10 -22.02 -7.72 -5.64
N GLU A 11 -22.19 -7.64 -4.32
CA GLU A 11 -22.24 -6.36 -3.62
C GLU A 11 -20.87 -5.69 -3.63
N MET A 12 -19.80 -6.44 -3.34
CA MET A 12 -18.43 -5.91 -3.39
C MET A 12 -18.03 -5.47 -4.80
N GLU A 13 -18.41 -6.23 -5.83
CA GLU A 13 -18.17 -5.89 -7.23
C GLU A 13 -18.95 -4.63 -7.63
N SER A 14 -20.21 -4.51 -7.22
CA SER A 14 -21.02 -3.30 -7.44
C SER A 14 -20.38 -2.07 -6.78
N ARG A 15 -19.88 -2.19 -5.54
CA ARG A 15 -19.14 -1.11 -4.87
C ARG A 15 -17.87 -0.75 -5.65
N TYR A 16 -17.16 -1.74 -6.20
CA TYR A 16 -15.97 -1.53 -7.03
C TYR A 16 -16.31 -0.78 -8.32
N THR A 17 -17.29 -1.24 -9.11
CA THR A 17 -17.63 -0.62 -10.40
C THR A 17 -18.26 0.77 -10.26
N ASN A 18 -18.86 1.08 -9.10
CA ASN A 18 -19.51 2.37 -8.85
C ASN A 18 -18.58 3.41 -8.19
N ALA A 19 -17.33 3.06 -7.88
CA ALA A 19 -16.37 3.97 -7.27
C ALA A 19 -15.39 4.53 -8.31
N SER A 20 -15.02 5.81 -8.19
CA SER A 20 -14.03 6.44 -9.08
C SER A 20 -12.60 5.96 -8.82
N ILE A 21 -12.29 5.58 -7.58
CA ILE A 21 -11.00 5.04 -7.16
C ILE A 21 -11.29 3.91 -6.18
N THR A 22 -10.82 2.70 -6.49
CA THR A 22 -11.06 1.50 -5.69
C THR A 22 -9.97 0.48 -5.96
N ASP A 23 -9.76 -0.42 -5.01
CA ASP A 23 -8.93 -1.60 -5.18
C ASP A 23 -9.82 -2.84 -5.30
N GLY A 24 -9.44 -3.79 -6.17
CA GLY A 24 -10.23 -4.94 -6.63
C GLY A 24 -10.45 -6.05 -5.60
N MET A 25 -10.67 -5.71 -4.32
CA MET A 25 -10.74 -6.66 -3.20
C MET A 25 -11.87 -7.69 -3.29
N TYR A 26 -12.92 -7.45 -4.09
CA TYR A 26 -14.02 -8.40 -4.29
C TYR A 26 -13.54 -9.76 -4.82
N SER A 27 -12.45 -9.77 -5.59
CA SER A 27 -11.80 -10.98 -6.10
C SER A 27 -11.26 -11.91 -4.99
N LEU A 28 -10.97 -11.34 -3.81
CA LEU A 28 -10.42 -12.07 -2.66
C LEU A 28 -11.51 -12.69 -1.77
N ASN A 29 -12.80 -12.47 -2.04
CA ASN A 29 -13.88 -12.98 -1.19
C ASN A 29 -13.88 -14.51 -1.09
N SER A 30 -13.52 -15.21 -2.18
CA SER A 30 -13.38 -16.67 -2.21
C SER A 30 -12.27 -17.16 -1.26
N LEU A 31 -11.10 -16.52 -1.32
CA LEU A 31 -9.97 -16.81 -0.44
C LEU A 31 -10.31 -16.48 1.02
N TYR A 32 -10.95 -15.33 1.26
CA TYR A 32 -11.42 -14.96 2.59
C TYR A 32 -12.34 -16.04 3.16
N CYS A 33 -13.36 -16.48 2.42
CA CYS A 33 -14.30 -17.50 2.88
C CYS A 33 -13.64 -18.86 3.09
N ALA A 34 -12.70 -19.26 2.21
CA ALA A 34 -11.96 -20.49 2.36
C ALA A 34 -11.12 -20.47 3.65
N PHE A 35 -10.31 -19.43 3.88
CA PHE A 35 -9.37 -19.39 5.00
C PHE A 35 -10.02 -19.00 6.33
N SER A 36 -10.95 -18.06 6.35
CA SER A 36 -11.60 -17.62 7.61
C SER A 36 -12.61 -18.63 8.14
N LYS A 37 -13.17 -19.48 7.26
CA LYS A 37 -14.33 -20.34 7.54
C LYS A 37 -15.52 -19.59 8.14
N GLU A 38 -15.67 -18.31 7.79
CA GLU A 38 -16.80 -17.50 8.23
C GLU A 38 -18.14 -18.11 7.75
N LYS A 39 -19.16 -18.10 8.62
CA LYS A 39 -20.46 -18.77 8.38
C LYS A 39 -21.54 -17.84 7.82
N SER A 40 -21.16 -16.72 7.21
CA SER A 40 -22.08 -15.78 6.58
C SER A 40 -22.77 -16.38 5.35
N PRO A 41 -23.93 -15.84 4.94
CA PRO A 41 -24.61 -16.29 3.71
C PRO A 41 -23.70 -16.26 2.48
N ALA A 42 -22.90 -15.19 2.33
CA ALA A 42 -21.96 -15.04 1.22
C ALA A 42 -20.91 -16.17 1.20
N CYS A 43 -20.31 -16.52 2.33
CA CYS A 43 -19.35 -17.64 2.37
C CYS A 43 -20.00 -19.02 2.21
N LYS A 44 -21.24 -19.19 2.69
CA LYS A 44 -22.01 -20.44 2.49
C LYS A 44 -22.31 -20.69 1.02
N GLU A 45 -22.66 -19.65 0.26
CA GLU A 45 -22.91 -19.74 -1.18
C GLU A 45 -21.67 -20.21 -1.95
N LEU A 46 -20.49 -19.69 -1.58
CA LEU A 46 -19.22 -20.07 -2.20
C LEU A 46 -18.78 -21.50 -1.83
N ASN A 47 -19.16 -21.99 -0.66
CA ASN A 47 -18.94 -23.38 -0.21
C ASN A 47 -17.46 -23.84 -0.25
N LEU A 48 -16.53 -22.92 0.08
CA LEU A 48 -15.08 -23.15 -0.04
C LEU A 48 -14.39 -23.60 1.26
N ALA A 49 -15.12 -23.63 2.38
CA ALA A 49 -14.57 -23.96 3.70
C ALA A 49 -14.60 -25.47 4.06
N ASN A 50 -14.84 -26.35 3.07
CA ASN A 50 -15.13 -27.78 3.27
C ASN A 50 -13.89 -28.69 3.46
N TYR A 51 -12.83 -28.17 4.04
CA TYR A 51 -11.61 -28.92 4.33
C TYR A 51 -11.39 -29.03 5.85
N GLU A 52 -10.60 -30.00 6.29
CA GLU A 52 -10.24 -30.17 7.69
C GLU A 52 -9.31 -29.04 8.18
N GLY A 53 -9.59 -28.46 9.35
CA GLY A 53 -8.75 -27.42 9.97
C GLY A 53 -9.54 -26.27 10.60
N GLU A 54 -8.86 -25.42 11.36
CA GLU A 54 -9.45 -24.20 11.94
C GLU A 54 -9.40 -23.03 10.95
N GLY A 55 -10.31 -22.07 11.12
CA GLY A 55 -10.29 -20.83 10.34
C GLY A 55 -9.12 -19.93 10.75
N ILE A 56 -8.39 -19.40 9.77
CA ILE A 56 -7.35 -18.38 9.97
C ILE A 56 -8.05 -17.03 10.05
N ILE A 57 -8.50 -16.68 11.25
CA ILE A 57 -9.15 -15.41 11.54
C ILE A 57 -8.60 -14.81 12.83
N TYR A 58 -8.27 -13.51 12.79
CA TYR A 58 -7.94 -12.78 14.00
C TYR A 58 -9.21 -12.57 14.82
N GLN A 59 -9.33 -13.28 15.93
CA GLN A 59 -10.44 -13.08 16.87
C GLN A 59 -10.29 -11.72 17.55
N ARG A 60 -11.40 -10.99 17.65
CA ARG A 60 -11.41 -9.74 18.42
C ARG A 60 -11.18 -10.08 19.89
N ASP A 61 -9.99 -9.77 20.38
CA ASP A 61 -9.57 -10.05 21.74
C ASP A 61 -9.44 -8.76 22.56
N GLN A 62 -8.81 -8.85 23.73
CA GLN A 62 -8.59 -7.69 24.61
C GLN A 62 -7.74 -6.58 23.97
N TYR A 63 -7.00 -6.87 22.89
CA TYR A 63 -6.18 -5.91 22.17
C TYR A 63 -6.92 -5.27 20.99
N TRP A 64 -8.09 -5.78 20.61
CA TRP A 64 -8.92 -5.20 19.57
C TRP A 64 -9.35 -3.76 19.92
N ASN A 65 -9.20 -2.85 18.96
CA ASN A 65 -9.55 -1.43 19.10
C ASN A 65 -8.93 -0.78 20.36
N LYS A 66 -7.74 -1.26 20.76
CA LYS A 66 -6.91 -0.65 21.79
C LYS A 66 -5.67 -0.08 21.13
N ARG A 67 -5.16 1.00 21.70
CA ARG A 67 -3.83 1.49 21.33
C ARG A 67 -2.77 0.44 21.69
N ALA A 68 -1.78 0.27 20.83
CA ALA A 68 -0.63 -0.56 21.15
C ALA A 68 0.25 0.15 22.19
N ILE A 69 0.63 -0.59 23.24
CA ILE A 69 1.62 -0.17 24.22
C ILE A 69 2.96 -0.74 23.79
N VAL A 70 3.89 0.13 23.45
CA VAL A 70 5.21 -0.27 22.96
C VAL A 70 6.18 -0.29 24.14
N SER A 71 6.95 -1.37 24.26
CA SER A 71 7.99 -1.50 25.29
C SER A 71 8.94 -0.30 25.24
N THR A 72 9.41 0.18 26.39
CA THR A 72 10.41 1.27 26.49
C THR A 72 11.76 0.90 25.87
N GLN A 73 11.99 -0.40 25.66
CA GLN A 73 13.16 -0.94 24.96
C GLN A 73 13.00 -0.94 23.43
N ALA A 74 11.78 -0.72 22.92
CA ALA A 74 11.48 -0.68 21.50
C ALA A 74 11.21 0.76 21.02
N SER A 75 11.25 0.92 19.71
CA SER A 75 10.92 2.14 19.00
C SER A 75 10.00 1.83 17.82
N VAL A 76 9.40 2.87 17.25
CA VAL A 76 8.53 2.76 16.08
C VAL A 76 8.93 3.79 15.03
N LEU A 77 9.22 3.32 13.83
CA LEU A 77 9.36 4.15 12.64
C LEU A 77 8.09 3.99 11.79
N LEU A 78 7.39 5.09 11.56
CA LEU A 78 6.31 5.17 10.57
C LEU A 78 6.79 5.95 9.35
N LEU A 79 6.51 5.41 8.17
CA LEU A 79 6.76 6.06 6.89
C LEU A 79 5.41 6.30 6.21
N SER A 80 5.16 7.51 5.72
CA SER A 80 3.89 7.84 5.08
C SER A 80 4.05 8.80 3.92
N GLY A 81 3.33 8.54 2.83
CA GLY A 81 3.23 9.43 1.68
C GLY A 81 1.94 10.25 1.71
N LYS A 82 2.01 11.55 1.41
CA LYS A 82 0.82 12.41 1.32
C LYS A 82 -0.02 12.15 0.07
N LEU A 83 0.56 11.51 -0.95
CA LEU A 83 -0.13 11.10 -2.17
C LEU A 83 -0.53 9.62 -2.15
N ASP A 84 -0.63 8.98 -0.99
CA ASP A 84 -1.11 7.60 -0.86
C ASP A 84 -2.65 7.57 -0.84
N PRO A 85 -3.33 7.10 -1.91
CA PRO A 85 -4.78 7.03 -1.95
C PRO A 85 -5.35 5.82 -1.19
N GLN A 86 -4.55 4.77 -0.94
CA GLN A 86 -5.00 3.52 -0.32
C GLN A 86 -4.91 3.60 1.21
N THR A 87 -3.81 4.13 1.72
CA THR A 87 -3.62 4.44 3.14
C THR A 87 -3.36 5.93 3.35
N PRO A 88 -4.41 6.79 3.26
CA PRO A 88 -4.26 8.23 3.37
C PRO A 88 -3.48 8.68 4.60
N HIS A 89 -2.62 9.69 4.41
CA HIS A 89 -1.69 10.20 5.42
C HIS A 89 -2.31 10.48 6.79
N LYS A 90 -3.55 11.00 6.83
CA LYS A 90 -4.30 11.24 8.08
C LYS A 90 -4.37 10.01 9.00
N TYR A 91 -4.40 8.80 8.44
CA TYR A 91 -4.43 7.56 9.24
C TYR A 91 -3.06 7.21 9.81
N ALA A 92 -1.96 7.62 9.16
CA ALA A 92 -0.62 7.53 9.73
C ALA A 92 -0.47 8.51 10.91
N GLU A 93 -1.00 9.73 10.80
CA GLU A 93 -1.06 10.70 11.91
C GLU A 93 -1.88 10.14 13.07
N TYR A 94 -3.09 9.61 12.80
CA TYR A 94 -3.91 8.99 13.84
C TYR A 94 -3.24 7.80 14.51
N LEU A 95 -2.56 6.93 13.74
CA LEU A 95 -1.80 5.82 14.30
C LEU A 95 -0.64 6.33 15.14
N PHE A 96 0.13 7.30 14.63
CA PHE A 96 1.24 7.91 15.35
C PHE A 96 0.78 8.48 16.69
N ASP A 97 -0.30 9.25 16.73
CA ASP A 97 -0.84 9.85 17.95
C ASP A 97 -1.36 8.79 18.93
N ALA A 98 -2.05 7.76 18.42
CA ALA A 98 -2.62 6.71 19.25
C ALA A 98 -1.55 5.83 19.93
N LEU A 99 -0.38 5.64 19.32
CA LEU A 99 0.68 4.78 19.85
C LEU A 99 1.19 5.27 21.21
N ASP A 100 1.12 4.40 22.22
CA ASP A 100 1.72 4.61 23.53
C ASP A 100 3.19 4.17 23.47
N CYS A 101 4.03 5.05 22.93
CA CYS A 101 5.44 4.84 22.69
C CYS A 101 6.21 6.15 22.89
N GLN A 102 7.29 6.10 23.68
CA GLN A 102 8.17 7.26 23.88
C GLN A 102 9.14 7.48 22.71
N LYS A 103 9.53 6.41 22.01
CA LYS A 103 10.50 6.42 20.92
C LYS A 103 9.78 6.14 19.61
N LYS A 104 9.06 7.12 19.08
CA LYS A 104 8.38 7.02 17.80
C LYS A 104 8.72 8.19 16.90
N GLU A 105 8.82 7.93 15.61
CA GLU A 105 9.04 8.94 14.58
C GLU A 105 8.14 8.65 13.37
N LEU A 106 7.53 9.70 12.82
CA LEU A 106 6.78 9.66 11.57
C LEU A 106 7.56 10.47 10.54
N ILE A 107 8.12 9.78 9.55
CA ILE A 107 8.73 10.43 8.39
C ILE A 107 7.68 10.53 7.29
N THR A 108 7.44 11.76 6.85
CA THR A 108 6.41 12.09 5.86
C THR A 108 7.06 12.50 4.55
N PHE A 109 6.63 11.86 3.47
CA PHE A 109 7.01 12.19 2.11
C PHE A 109 5.87 12.93 1.42
N ASP A 110 6.14 14.13 0.92
CA ASP A 110 5.08 14.96 0.31
C ASP A 110 4.50 14.34 -0.97
N TYR A 111 5.28 13.54 -1.69
CA TYR A 111 4.92 13.06 -3.02
C TYR A 111 4.97 11.54 -3.19
N ALA A 112 5.13 10.78 -2.11
CA ALA A 112 5.14 9.33 -2.18
C ALA A 112 3.72 8.76 -2.34
N ALA A 113 3.57 7.78 -3.23
CA ALA A 113 2.36 6.99 -3.40
C ALA A 113 2.29 5.84 -2.38
N HIS A 114 1.35 4.90 -2.57
CA HIS A 114 1.21 3.74 -1.70
C HIS A 114 2.51 2.93 -1.58
N VAL A 115 2.79 2.45 -0.36
CA VAL A 115 4.03 1.72 0.01
C VAL A 115 5.29 2.60 -0.07
N ALA A 116 5.45 3.48 0.93
CA ALA A 116 6.58 4.44 1.01
C ALA A 116 7.98 3.83 0.89
N THR A 117 8.17 2.54 1.19
CA THR A 117 9.47 1.85 1.03
C THR A 117 9.88 1.65 -0.43
N VAL A 118 8.94 1.71 -1.38
CA VAL A 118 9.20 1.52 -2.82
C VAL A 118 8.68 2.66 -3.71
N SER A 119 7.93 3.60 -3.13
CA SER A 119 7.36 4.76 -3.84
C SER A 119 8.10 6.08 -3.54
N THR A 120 9.37 5.99 -3.11
CA THR A 120 10.21 7.14 -2.70
C THR A 120 11.54 7.17 -3.45
N PRO A 121 11.53 7.19 -4.79
CA PRO A 121 12.75 7.20 -5.57
C PRO A 121 13.58 8.45 -5.27
N PHE A 122 14.90 8.30 -5.08
CA PHE A 122 15.80 9.44 -4.81
C PHE A 122 17.15 9.37 -5.55
N GLY A 123 17.35 8.35 -6.39
CA GLY A 123 18.58 8.17 -7.15
C GLY A 123 18.67 6.77 -7.75
N ALA A 124 19.86 6.40 -8.19
CA ALA A 124 20.17 5.05 -8.65
C ALA A 124 21.52 4.59 -8.10
N ASP A 125 21.66 3.28 -7.89
CA ASP A 125 22.95 2.69 -7.53
C ASP A 125 23.92 2.66 -8.72
N ILE A 126 25.14 2.15 -8.49
CA ILE A 126 26.18 2.04 -9.53
C ILE A 126 25.76 1.16 -10.72
N ASN A 127 24.77 0.27 -10.53
CA ASN A 127 24.23 -0.59 -11.57
C ASN A 127 22.99 0.01 -12.26
N GLY A 128 22.61 1.24 -11.91
CA GLY A 128 21.42 1.91 -12.43
C GLY A 128 20.11 1.46 -11.79
N THR A 129 20.15 0.72 -10.67
CA THR A 129 18.97 0.28 -9.94
C THR A 129 18.40 1.44 -9.13
N SER A 130 17.12 1.76 -9.32
CA SER A 130 16.44 2.85 -8.59
C SER A 130 16.50 2.63 -7.08
N LEU A 131 16.99 3.63 -6.35
CA LEU A 131 17.07 3.66 -4.89
C LEU A 131 15.82 4.33 -4.30
N ASN A 132 15.32 3.78 -3.20
CA ASN A 132 14.14 4.29 -2.50
C ASN A 132 14.49 4.76 -1.10
N CYS A 133 14.19 6.03 -0.78
CA CYS A 133 14.59 6.63 0.49
C CYS A 133 13.88 5.96 1.67
N GLY A 134 12.61 5.57 1.51
CA GLY A 134 11.88 4.80 2.51
C GLY A 134 12.53 3.44 2.82
N MET A 135 13.14 2.78 1.82
CA MET A 135 13.90 1.55 2.06
C MET A 135 15.21 1.84 2.77
N GLU A 136 15.96 2.87 2.36
CA GLU A 136 17.21 3.25 3.04
C GLU A 136 16.99 3.65 4.50
N LEU A 137 15.90 4.36 4.79
CA LEU A 137 15.49 4.67 6.17
C LEU A 137 15.17 3.42 6.97
N LEU A 138 14.47 2.43 6.40
CA LEU A 138 14.22 1.16 7.06
C LEU A 138 15.53 0.39 7.32
N VAL A 139 16.42 0.33 6.34
CA VAL A 139 17.74 -0.31 6.47
C VAL A 139 18.56 0.38 7.57
N SER A 140 18.59 1.70 7.56
CA SER A 140 19.26 2.55 8.54
C SER A 140 18.68 2.36 9.96
N TYR A 141 17.36 2.29 10.10
CA TYR A 141 16.66 1.97 11.35
C TYR A 141 17.07 0.59 11.90
N VAL A 142 17.06 -0.44 11.06
CA VAL A 142 17.46 -1.81 11.47
C VAL A 142 18.94 -1.88 11.83
N LYS A 143 19.83 -1.31 11.00
CA LYS A 143 21.28 -1.27 11.27
C LYS A 143 21.64 -0.57 12.58
N ASN A 144 20.83 0.40 12.99
CA ASN A 144 20.99 1.11 14.25
C ASN A 144 20.19 0.51 15.42
N ASN A 145 19.75 -0.75 15.32
CA ASN A 145 18.96 -1.44 16.36
C ASN A 145 17.72 -0.67 16.81
N GLY A 146 17.05 0.01 15.87
CA GLY A 146 15.90 0.84 16.13
C GLY A 146 16.21 2.18 16.81
N ASP A 147 17.47 2.58 16.97
CA ASP A 147 17.81 3.89 17.50
C ASP A 147 17.53 4.99 16.47
N LEU A 148 16.36 5.61 16.62
CA LEU A 148 15.88 6.70 15.77
C LEU A 148 16.91 7.84 15.66
N GLN A 149 17.62 8.17 16.74
CA GLN A 149 18.58 9.29 16.71
C GLN A 149 19.82 9.00 15.85
N ARG A 150 20.10 7.73 15.57
CA ARG A 150 21.27 7.29 14.80
C ARG A 150 20.92 6.95 13.34
N MET A 151 19.66 7.10 12.95
CA MET A 151 19.27 6.90 11.56
C MET A 151 19.93 7.94 10.66
N ASP A 152 20.60 7.46 9.63
CA ASP A 152 20.89 8.25 8.44
C ASP A 152 19.59 8.60 7.73
N ARG A 153 19.43 9.89 7.39
CA ARG A 153 18.25 10.48 6.73
C ARG A 153 18.65 11.31 5.50
N SER A 154 19.91 11.26 5.05
CA SER A 154 20.39 12.11 3.96
C SER A 154 19.57 11.96 2.69
N CYS A 155 19.01 10.77 2.43
CA CYS A 155 18.19 10.50 1.25
C CYS A 155 16.96 11.41 1.14
N ILE A 156 16.45 11.98 2.24
CA ILE A 156 15.31 12.89 2.23
C ILE A 156 15.66 14.18 1.49
N ASP A 157 16.86 14.71 1.71
CA ASP A 157 17.34 15.94 1.08
C ASP A 157 17.73 15.72 -0.40
N GLU A 158 17.96 14.46 -0.80
CA GLU A 158 18.30 14.07 -2.16
C GLU A 158 17.08 13.72 -3.01
N MET A 159 15.87 13.70 -2.42
CA MET A 159 14.66 13.38 -3.17
C MET A 159 14.41 14.41 -4.28
N PRO A 160 14.08 13.95 -5.50
CA PRO A 160 13.81 14.85 -6.60
C PRO A 160 12.56 15.69 -6.33
N PRO A 161 12.47 16.89 -6.93
CA PRO A 161 11.23 17.66 -6.91
C PRO A 161 10.11 16.87 -7.59
N PHE A 162 8.87 17.13 -7.17
CA PHE A 162 7.70 16.54 -7.80
C PHE A 162 7.65 16.89 -9.28
N ASN A 163 7.56 15.87 -10.12
CA ASN A 163 7.46 16.02 -11.56
C ASN A 163 6.38 15.10 -12.12
N LEU A 164 5.43 15.70 -12.84
CA LEU A 164 4.32 15.02 -13.50
C LEU A 164 4.57 14.83 -15.01
N THR A 165 5.75 15.22 -15.51
CA THR A 165 6.16 14.90 -16.87
C THR A 165 6.46 13.41 -16.98
N VAL A 166 5.61 12.71 -17.73
CA VAL A 166 5.78 11.29 -18.05
C VAL A 166 6.57 11.17 -19.36
N PRO A 167 7.63 10.34 -19.44
CA PRO A 167 8.33 10.04 -20.68
C PRO A 167 7.38 9.59 -21.79
N ILE A 168 7.58 10.09 -23.01
CA ILE A 168 6.65 9.90 -24.13
C ILE A 168 6.43 8.41 -24.46
N GLU A 169 7.45 7.57 -24.27
CA GLU A 169 7.38 6.13 -24.41
C GLU A 169 6.35 5.48 -23.46
N TYR A 170 6.19 6.00 -22.24
CA TYR A 170 5.18 5.55 -21.30
C TYR A 170 3.81 6.14 -21.59
N VAL A 171 3.76 7.40 -22.04
CA VAL A 171 2.48 8.02 -22.47
C VAL A 171 1.88 7.22 -23.62
N GLN A 172 2.65 6.97 -24.67
CA GLN A 172 2.21 6.20 -25.82
C GLN A 172 1.98 4.72 -25.47
N GLY A 173 2.89 4.09 -24.71
CA GLY A 173 2.81 2.68 -24.38
C GLY A 173 1.66 2.29 -23.45
N PHE A 174 1.36 3.10 -22.44
CA PHE A 174 0.30 2.80 -21.46
C PHE A 174 -1.03 3.47 -21.77
N PHE A 175 -1.01 4.71 -22.28
CA PHE A 175 -2.22 5.50 -22.50
C PHE A 175 -2.64 5.53 -23.97
N SER A 176 -1.76 5.15 -24.90
CA SER A 176 -2.01 5.24 -26.35
C SER A 176 -2.43 6.65 -26.76
N THR A 177 -1.77 7.65 -26.18
CA THR A 177 -1.93 9.08 -26.47
C THR A 177 -0.55 9.73 -26.61
N ASP A 178 -0.51 10.99 -27.06
CA ASP A 178 0.71 11.82 -27.06
C ASP A 178 0.79 12.76 -25.84
N GLU A 179 -0.25 12.79 -25.02
CA GLU A 179 -0.37 13.63 -23.83
C GLU A 179 -1.12 12.83 -22.75
N VAL A 180 -0.65 12.86 -21.51
CA VAL A 180 -1.06 11.93 -20.45
C VAL A 180 -2.33 12.35 -19.68
N TYR A 181 -2.70 13.64 -19.67
CA TYR A 181 -3.80 14.17 -18.85
C TYR A 181 -5.08 14.51 -19.64
N ASP A 182 -4.94 15.02 -20.85
CA ASP A 182 -5.93 15.51 -21.81
C ASP A 182 -5.73 14.93 -23.24
N GLY A 183 -4.86 13.93 -23.41
CA GLY A 183 -4.59 13.31 -24.71
C GLY A 183 -5.80 12.58 -25.31
N VAL A 184 -5.88 12.60 -26.65
CA VAL A 184 -6.87 11.84 -27.40
C VAL A 184 -6.30 10.48 -27.75
N TYR A 185 -7.06 9.42 -27.47
CA TYR A 185 -6.70 8.05 -27.85
C TYR A 185 -6.33 7.96 -29.34
N ASN A 186 -5.16 7.39 -29.60
CA ASN A 186 -4.65 7.14 -30.93
C ASN A 186 -4.19 5.68 -31.04
N ALA A 187 -4.98 4.88 -31.76
CA ALA A 187 -4.73 3.46 -31.96
C ALA A 187 -3.39 3.14 -32.66
N SER A 188 -2.75 4.11 -33.32
CA SER A 188 -1.42 3.87 -33.93
C SER A 188 -0.34 3.59 -32.90
N PHE A 189 -0.50 4.04 -31.66
CA PHE A 189 0.47 3.77 -30.58
C PHE A 189 0.28 2.41 -29.90
N SER A 190 -0.92 1.84 -30.00
CA SER A 190 -1.21 0.49 -29.49
C SER A 190 -0.76 -0.62 -30.45
N GLN A 191 -0.33 -0.26 -31.68
CA GLN A 191 0.13 -1.20 -32.70
C GLN A 191 1.63 -1.48 -32.56
N THR A 192 2.00 -2.19 -31.51
CA THR A 192 3.25 -2.97 -31.47
C THR A 192 2.89 -4.45 -31.58
N GLU A 193 2.91 -4.93 -32.83
CA GLU A 193 3.14 -6.30 -33.31
C GLU A 193 2.53 -7.48 -32.51
N GLU A 194 1.36 -7.96 -32.96
CA GLU A 194 1.17 -9.41 -33.10
C GLU A 194 2.21 -9.94 -34.10
N SER A 195 3.40 -10.29 -33.62
CA SER A 195 4.30 -11.18 -34.35
C SER A 195 4.88 -12.20 -33.37
N ALA A 196 4.11 -13.28 -33.18
CA ALA A 196 4.61 -14.59 -32.77
C ALA A 196 4.65 -15.51 -33.99
#